data_AF-A0A2Z2MGH7-F1
#
_entry.id   AF-A0A2Z2MGH7-F1
#
_cell.length_a   1.000
_cell.length_b   1.000
_cell.length_c   1.000
_cell.angle_alpha   90.00
_cell.angle_beta   90.00
_cell.angle_gamma   90.00
#
_symmetry.space_group_name_H-M   'P 1'
#
loop_
_entity.id
_entity.type
_entity.pdbx_description
1 polymer ?
#
loop_
_entity_poly.entity_id
_entity_poly.type
_entity_poly.pdbx_seq_one_letter_code
_entity_poly.pdbx_strand_id
1 'polypeptide(L)'
;MKVNKERLFHVSTFLPLLMVPWLGTTWLIFTVLGTVHKFRERIWALYERHGGNFKTYLLVGMVSAYLVEVLAVIDNLTLPPEERILLNPDPLADLYLAFAYYLPFVLYWGLAVREYDYSWKDVFWIGGATRILMEQTGAVFLSFNPVAWLYVLLVYGSYKAIPVLAAGDCLRKRRRKQIGTGKKLALGALIEALAFVSAGGLLWIFRRIGGLG
;
A
#
# COMPACT_ATOMS: atom_id res chain seq x y z
N MET A 1 -29.10 14.38 13.38
CA MET A 1 -28.11 13.46 14.01
C MET A 1 -26.74 13.70 13.39
N LYS A 2 -25.70 14.10 14.16
CA LYS A 2 -24.34 14.25 13.62
C LYS A 2 -23.71 12.86 13.47
N VAL A 3 -23.40 12.45 12.24
CA VAL A 3 -22.71 11.18 11.98
C VAL A 3 -21.27 11.28 12.49
N ASN A 4 -20.88 10.36 13.38
CA ASN A 4 -19.50 10.27 13.86
C ASN A 4 -18.63 9.67 12.73
N LYS A 5 -17.80 10.51 12.11
CA LYS A 5 -16.93 10.14 10.98
C LYS A 5 -15.95 9.01 11.32
N GLU A 6 -15.44 8.96 12.55
CA GLU A 6 -14.52 7.91 12.98
C GLU A 6 -15.23 6.56 13.13
N ARG A 7 -16.43 6.57 13.72
CA ARG A 7 -17.27 5.36 13.77
C ARG A 7 -17.62 4.88 12.35
N LEU A 8 -17.96 5.79 11.45
CA LEU A 8 -18.27 5.46 10.06
C LEU A 8 -17.07 4.81 9.35
N PHE A 9 -15.87 5.39 9.50
CA PHE A 9 -14.63 4.82 8.95
C PHE A 9 -14.38 3.40 9.47
N HIS A 10 -14.52 3.19 10.79
CA HIS A 10 -14.32 1.86 11.36
C HIS A 10 -15.33 0.85 10.84
N VAL A 11 -16.62 1.20 10.80
CA VAL A 11 -17.65 0.33 10.22
C VAL A 11 -17.33 0.02 8.74
N SER A 12 -16.93 1.02 7.95
CA SER A 12 -16.62 0.81 6.54
C SER A 12 -15.40 -0.10 6.34
N THR A 13 -14.41 -0.07 7.22
CA THR A 13 -13.22 -0.94 7.12
C THR A 13 -13.53 -2.42 7.35
N PHE A 14 -14.68 -2.78 7.92
CA PHE A 14 -15.10 -4.18 8.06
C PHE A 14 -16.00 -4.67 6.93
N LEU A 15 -16.44 -3.80 6.01
CA LEU A 15 -17.21 -4.21 4.83
C LEU A 15 -16.49 -5.27 3.99
N PRO A 16 -15.16 -5.21 3.76
CA PRO A 16 -14.46 -6.24 2.99
C PRO A 16 -14.65 -7.66 3.52
N LEU A 17 -14.79 -7.86 4.85
CA LEU A 17 -15.04 -9.18 5.43
C LEU A 17 -16.33 -9.81 4.90
N LEU A 18 -17.35 -8.99 4.66
CA LEU A 18 -18.62 -9.44 4.10
C LEU A 18 -18.55 -9.63 2.59
N MET A 19 -17.56 -9.05 1.91
CA MET A 19 -17.47 -9.05 0.44
C MET A 19 -16.48 -10.09 -0.12
N VAL A 20 -15.74 -10.80 0.74
CA VAL A 20 -14.75 -11.83 0.33
C VAL A 20 -15.29 -12.80 -0.72
N PRO A 21 -16.51 -13.37 -0.61
CA PRO A 21 -17.00 -14.33 -1.60
C PRO A 21 -17.17 -13.77 -3.02
N TRP A 22 -17.24 -12.44 -3.17
CA TRP A 22 -17.52 -11.77 -4.45
C TRP A 22 -16.33 -10.98 -4.98
N LEU A 23 -15.52 -10.38 -4.09
CA LEU A 23 -14.46 -9.44 -4.45
C LEU A 23 -13.04 -9.95 -4.14
N GLY A 24 -12.93 -11.16 -3.56
CA GLY A 24 -11.68 -11.74 -3.13
C GLY A 24 -11.19 -11.24 -1.78
N THR A 25 -10.09 -11.81 -1.34
CA THR A 25 -9.41 -11.59 -0.07
C THR A 25 -8.48 -10.38 -0.09
N THR A 26 -8.02 -9.92 -1.25
CA THR A 26 -7.05 -8.80 -1.37
C THR A 26 -7.53 -7.52 -0.69
N TRP A 27 -8.83 -7.21 -0.73
CA TRP A 27 -9.39 -6.03 -0.08
C TRP A 27 -9.36 -6.09 1.45
N LEU A 28 -9.10 -7.25 2.05
CA LEU A 28 -8.96 -7.40 3.49
C LEU A 28 -7.83 -6.53 4.05
N ILE A 29 -6.89 -6.08 3.22
CA ILE A 29 -5.90 -5.08 3.61
C ILE A 29 -6.54 -3.77 4.11
N PHE A 30 -7.73 -3.41 3.63
CA PHE A 30 -8.47 -2.25 4.14
C PHE A 30 -9.04 -2.50 5.55
N THR A 31 -9.45 -3.74 5.85
CA THR A 31 -9.78 -4.17 7.22
C THR A 31 -8.57 -4.15 8.14
N VAL A 32 -7.39 -4.52 7.62
CA VAL A 32 -6.12 -4.40 8.35
C VAL A 32 -5.83 -2.94 8.65
N LEU A 33 -5.95 -2.02 7.69
CA LEU A 33 -5.80 -0.59 7.93
C LEU A 33 -6.72 -0.09 9.05
N GLY A 34 -8.01 -0.46 9.01
CA GLY A 34 -8.97 -0.10 10.05
C GLY A 34 -8.61 -0.65 11.44
N THR A 35 -8.08 -1.87 11.48
CA THR A 35 -7.59 -2.53 12.70
C THR A 35 -6.36 -1.81 13.25
N VAL A 36 -5.36 -1.54 12.40
CA VAL A 36 -4.17 -0.75 12.78
C VAL A 36 -4.59 0.63 13.26
N HIS A 37 -5.57 1.28 12.62
CA HIS A 37 -6.08 2.59 13.04
C HIS A 37 -6.70 2.56 14.43
N LYS A 38 -7.50 1.52 14.72
CA LYS A 38 -8.16 1.32 16.02
C LYS A 38 -7.15 1.06 17.14
N PHE A 39 -6.09 0.32 16.84
CA PHE A 39 -5.08 -0.09 17.83
C PHE A 39 -3.79 0.74 17.77
N ARG A 40 -3.77 1.85 17.03
CA ARG A 40 -2.57 2.65 16.78
C ARG A 40 -1.81 3.04 18.04
N GLU A 41 -2.50 3.41 19.12
CA GLU A 41 -1.87 3.80 20.39
C GLU A 41 -1.14 2.62 21.05
N ARG A 42 -1.71 1.40 20.96
CA ARG A 42 -1.09 0.18 21.48
C ARG A 42 0.09 -0.25 20.61
N ILE A 43 -0.07 -0.16 19.29
CA ILE A 43 1.01 -0.45 18.32
C ILE A 43 2.17 0.51 18.57
N TRP A 44 1.88 1.80 18.75
CA TRP A 44 2.87 2.82 19.06
C TRP A 44 3.60 2.53 20.37
N ALA A 45 2.88 2.18 21.45
CA ALA A 45 3.51 1.83 22.72
C ALA A 45 4.45 0.61 22.63
N LEU A 46 4.11 -0.40 21.82
CA LEU A 46 4.99 -1.53 21.53
C LEU A 46 6.22 -1.09 20.74
N TYR A 47 6.02 -0.14 19.83
CA TYR A 47 7.04 0.31 18.90
C TYR A 47 8.05 1.26 19.53
N GLU A 48 7.60 2.17 20.40
CA GLU A 48 8.45 3.09 21.17
C GLU A 48 9.47 2.33 22.02
N ARG A 49 9.06 1.19 22.61
CA ARG A 49 9.96 0.31 23.39
C ARG A 49 11.14 -0.23 22.58
N HIS A 50 11.02 -0.32 21.26
CA HIS A 50 12.05 -0.86 20.37
C HIS A 50 12.86 0.25 19.67
N GLY A 51 12.77 1.50 20.13
CA GLY A 51 13.63 2.59 19.67
C GLY A 51 13.30 3.11 18.27
N GLY A 52 12.10 2.82 17.76
CA GLY A 52 11.42 3.62 16.76
C GLY A 52 12.28 4.21 15.64
N ASN A 53 12.56 3.43 14.58
CA ASN A 53 13.53 3.83 13.56
C ASN A 53 13.04 3.59 12.12
N PHE A 54 13.77 4.15 11.16
CA PHE A 54 13.45 3.98 9.74
C PHE A 54 13.39 2.51 9.29
N LYS A 55 14.22 1.65 9.87
CA LYS A 55 14.24 0.22 9.53
C LYS A 55 12.91 -0.45 9.86
N THR A 56 12.28 -0.08 10.97
CA THR A 56 11.00 -0.68 11.34
C THR A 56 9.85 -0.13 10.52
N TYR A 57 9.90 1.15 10.11
CA TYR A 57 8.98 1.65 9.09
C TYR A 57 9.08 0.81 7.80
N LEU A 58 10.30 0.53 7.33
CA LEU A 58 10.52 -0.32 6.16
C LEU A 58 9.98 -1.73 6.41
N LEU A 59 10.24 -2.33 7.57
CA LEU A 59 9.74 -3.66 7.92
C LEU A 59 8.21 -3.71 7.89
N VAL A 60 7.54 -2.78 8.58
CA VAL A 60 6.07 -2.71 8.61
C VAL A 60 5.50 -2.50 7.20
N GLY A 61 6.14 -1.64 6.40
CA GLY A 61 5.71 -1.37 5.03
C GLY A 61 5.92 -2.56 4.10
N MET A 62 7.00 -3.32 4.26
CA MET A 62 7.20 -4.55 3.51
C MET A 62 6.23 -5.64 3.96
N VAL A 63 5.99 -5.79 5.27
CA VAL A 63 4.99 -6.74 5.78
C VAL A 63 3.58 -6.42 5.24
N SER A 64 3.18 -5.15 5.20
CA SER A 64 1.88 -4.77 4.63
C SER A 64 1.81 -5.01 3.13
N ALA A 65 2.90 -4.74 2.40
CA ALA A 65 2.98 -5.03 0.97
C ALA A 65 2.93 -6.53 0.66
N TYR A 66 3.69 -7.34 1.39
CA TYR A 66 3.66 -8.80 1.27
C TYR A 66 2.30 -9.38 1.62
N LEU A 67 1.60 -8.80 2.60
CA LEU A 67 0.24 -9.21 2.91
C LEU A 67 -0.70 -8.99 1.72
N VAL A 68 -0.57 -7.87 1.00
CA VAL A 68 -1.34 -7.66 -0.25
C VAL A 68 -1.03 -8.75 -1.25
N GLU A 69 0.25 -9.09 -1.45
CA GLU A 69 0.64 -10.11 -2.42
C GLU A 69 0.14 -11.50 -2.05
N VAL A 70 0.25 -11.89 -0.77
CA VAL A 70 -0.26 -13.18 -0.30
C VAL A 70 -1.77 -13.29 -0.53
N LEU A 71 -2.52 -12.21 -0.26
CA LEU A 71 -3.96 -12.19 -0.52
C LEU A 71 -4.26 -12.24 -2.02
N ALA A 72 -3.48 -11.54 -2.85
CA ALA A 72 -3.61 -11.58 -4.31
C ALA A 72 -3.32 -12.98 -4.86
N VAL A 73 -2.28 -13.66 -4.35
CA VAL A 73 -1.97 -15.06 -4.68
C VAL A 73 -3.15 -15.97 -4.31
N ILE A 74 -3.70 -15.84 -3.09
CA ILE A 74 -4.88 -16.62 -2.66
C ILE A 74 -6.04 -16.43 -3.63
N ASP A 75 -6.33 -15.18 -4.03
CA ASP A 75 -7.40 -14.86 -4.97
C ASP A 75 -7.17 -15.43 -6.38
N ASN A 76 -5.91 -15.57 -6.79
CA ASN A 76 -5.55 -16.08 -8.10
C ASN A 76 -5.38 -17.61 -8.15
N LEU A 77 -5.16 -18.28 -7.01
CA LEU A 77 -5.05 -19.74 -6.97
C LEU A 77 -6.36 -20.44 -7.35
N THR A 78 -7.51 -19.78 -7.21
CA THR A 78 -8.80 -20.28 -7.66
C THR A 78 -9.03 -20.13 -9.16
N LEU A 79 -8.18 -19.37 -9.85
CA LEU A 79 -8.28 -19.11 -11.29
C LEU A 79 -7.40 -20.10 -12.09
N PRO A 80 -7.81 -20.42 -13.33
CA PRO A 80 -6.95 -21.12 -14.30
C PRO A 80 -5.61 -20.37 -14.49
N PRO A 81 -4.48 -21.07 -14.70
CA PRO A 81 -3.15 -20.45 -14.81
C PRO A 81 -3.06 -19.29 -15.80
N GLU A 82 -3.76 -19.37 -16.92
CA GLU A 82 -3.84 -18.37 -17.99
C GLU A 82 -4.63 -17.11 -17.62
N GLU A 83 -5.50 -17.19 -16.61
CA GLU A 83 -6.30 -16.06 -16.11
C GLU A 83 -5.67 -15.39 -14.88
N ARG A 84 -4.56 -15.94 -14.36
CA ARG A 84 -3.90 -15.40 -13.17
C ARG A 84 -3.25 -14.06 -13.47
N ILE A 85 -3.65 -13.04 -12.71
CA ILE A 85 -3.10 -11.69 -12.77
C ILE A 85 -2.02 -11.58 -11.68
N LEU A 86 -0.88 -12.23 -11.92
CA LEU A 86 0.30 -12.25 -11.04
C LEU A 86 1.54 -11.75 -11.81
N LEU A 87 2.59 -11.34 -11.11
CA LEU A 87 3.89 -11.00 -11.70
C LEU A 87 4.60 -12.23 -12.27
N ASN A 88 4.32 -13.41 -11.71
CA ASN A 88 4.75 -14.73 -12.18
C ASN A 88 3.64 -15.78 -11.97
N PRO A 89 3.46 -16.75 -12.89
CA PRO A 89 2.50 -17.84 -12.71
C PRO A 89 2.81 -18.76 -11.51
N ASP A 90 4.09 -18.87 -11.10
CA ASP A 90 4.51 -19.55 -9.88
C ASP A 90 4.37 -18.60 -8.67
N PRO A 91 3.51 -18.93 -7.68
CA PRO A 91 3.31 -18.12 -6.49
C PRO A 91 4.58 -17.81 -5.68
N LEU A 92 5.55 -18.71 -5.65
CA LEU A 92 6.78 -18.48 -4.89
C LEU A 92 7.69 -17.46 -5.59
N ALA A 93 7.82 -17.60 -6.92
CA ALA A 93 8.49 -16.62 -7.74
C ALA A 93 7.79 -15.24 -7.68
N ASP A 94 6.46 -15.23 -7.63
CA ASP A 94 5.65 -14.02 -7.49
C ASP A 94 5.97 -13.27 -6.18
N LEU A 95 5.94 -13.97 -5.04
CA LEU A 95 6.32 -13.42 -3.73
C LEU A 95 7.77 -12.93 -3.68
N TYR A 96 8.68 -13.58 -4.41
CA TYR A 96 10.06 -13.10 -4.55
C TYR A 96 10.13 -11.80 -5.35
N LEU A 97 9.40 -11.70 -6.46
CA LEU A 97 9.34 -10.50 -7.30
C LEU A 97 8.61 -9.34 -6.60
N ALA A 98 7.64 -9.64 -5.74
CA ALA A 98 6.94 -8.66 -4.92
C ALA A 98 7.91 -7.83 -4.06
N PHE A 99 9.02 -8.42 -3.59
CA PHE A 99 10.07 -7.66 -2.89
C PHE A 99 10.58 -6.50 -3.74
N ALA A 100 11.02 -6.82 -4.96
CA ALA A 100 11.58 -5.86 -5.90
C ALA A 100 10.55 -4.81 -6.32
N TYR A 101 9.29 -5.23 -6.45
CA TYR A 101 8.20 -4.34 -6.84
C TYR A 101 7.82 -3.35 -5.73
N TYR A 102 7.59 -3.80 -4.50
CA TYR A 102 7.05 -2.96 -3.43
C TYR A 102 8.12 -2.16 -2.66
N LEU A 103 9.38 -2.62 -2.61
CA LEU A 103 10.43 -1.96 -1.86
C LEU A 103 10.61 -0.46 -2.23
N PRO A 104 10.66 -0.06 -3.51
CA PRO A 104 10.75 1.36 -3.87
C PRO A 104 9.60 2.22 -3.34
N PHE A 105 8.37 1.72 -3.38
CA PHE A 105 7.20 2.45 -2.87
C PHE A 105 7.30 2.68 -1.37
N VAL A 106 7.65 1.63 -0.61
CA VAL A 106 7.82 1.72 0.84
C VAL A 106 8.98 2.68 1.16
N LEU A 107 10.10 2.56 0.47
CA LEU A 107 11.29 3.38 0.69
C LEU A 107 11.00 4.87 0.41
N TYR A 108 10.45 5.19 -0.76
CA TYR A 108 10.25 6.58 -1.16
C TYR A 108 9.16 7.27 -0.34
N TRP A 109 8.06 6.59 0.00
CA TRP A 109 7.10 7.12 0.96
C TRP A 109 7.71 7.33 2.34
N GLY A 110 8.55 6.40 2.81
CA GLY A 110 9.26 6.57 4.07
C GLY A 110 10.14 7.81 4.08
N LEU A 111 10.90 8.04 3.01
CA LEU A 111 11.74 9.24 2.87
C LEU A 111 10.90 10.51 2.82
N ALA A 112 9.78 10.49 2.08
CA ALA A 112 8.88 11.62 1.97
C ALA A 112 8.19 11.97 3.29
N VAL A 113 7.70 10.98 4.03
CA VAL A 113 7.06 11.16 5.35
C VAL A 113 8.07 11.65 6.39
N ARG A 114 9.35 11.29 6.24
CA ARG A 114 10.44 11.76 7.11
C ARG A 114 10.78 13.25 6.88
N GLU A 115 10.64 13.74 5.66
CA GLU A 115 11.03 15.10 5.27
C GLU A 115 9.87 16.10 5.28
N TYR A 116 8.66 15.65 4.93
CA TYR A 116 7.47 16.49 4.74
C TYR A 116 6.32 16.08 5.68
N ASP A 117 5.36 16.98 5.85
CA ASP A 117 4.19 16.81 6.71
C ASP A 117 3.07 15.94 6.11
N TYR A 118 3.42 14.86 5.40
CA TYR A 118 2.44 13.88 4.93
C TYR A 118 1.80 13.12 6.10
N SER A 119 0.48 13.06 6.08
CA SER A 119 -0.34 12.21 6.94
C SER A 119 -0.59 10.86 6.26
N TRP A 120 -1.03 9.87 7.03
CA TRP A 120 -1.43 8.57 6.47
C TRP A 120 -2.58 8.70 5.45
N LYS A 121 -3.45 9.71 5.62
CA LYS A 121 -4.55 10.01 4.68
C LYS A 121 -4.00 10.52 3.36
N ASP A 122 -2.99 11.38 3.40
CA ASP A 122 -2.36 11.88 2.18
C ASP A 122 -1.73 10.72 1.40
N VAL A 123 -1.02 9.83 2.10
CA VAL A 123 -0.40 8.63 1.49
C VAL A 123 -1.46 7.66 0.95
N PHE A 124 -2.57 7.46 1.68
CA PHE A 124 -3.69 6.65 1.24
C PHE A 124 -4.29 7.17 -0.07
N TRP A 125 -4.67 8.45 -0.10
CA TRP A 125 -5.36 9.04 -1.24
C TRP A 125 -4.44 9.18 -2.45
N ILE A 126 -3.23 9.70 -2.28
CA ILE A 126 -2.27 9.86 -3.38
C ILE A 126 -1.87 8.47 -3.89
N GLY A 127 -1.45 7.58 -2.99
CA GLY A 127 -0.93 6.28 -3.39
C GLY A 127 -1.97 5.37 -4.03
N GLY A 128 -3.24 5.45 -3.60
CA GLY A 128 -4.33 4.71 -4.24
C GLY A 128 -4.83 5.38 -5.52
N ALA A 129 -4.96 6.71 -5.58
CA ALA A 129 -5.39 7.42 -6.77
C ALA A 129 -4.38 7.29 -7.93
N THR A 130 -3.08 7.45 -7.65
CA THR A 130 -2.04 7.24 -8.65
C THR A 130 -2.03 5.79 -9.14
N ARG A 131 -2.37 4.83 -8.28
CA ARG A 131 -2.42 3.43 -8.71
C ARG A 131 -3.59 3.16 -9.66
N ILE A 132 -4.76 3.78 -9.48
CA ILE A 132 -5.85 3.68 -10.47
C ILE A 132 -5.33 4.04 -11.89
N LEU A 133 -4.49 5.06 -12.00
CA LEU A 133 -3.92 5.52 -13.28
C LEU A 133 -2.86 4.57 -13.86
N MET A 134 -2.13 3.84 -13.01
CA MET A 134 -0.98 3.02 -13.42
C MET A 134 -1.27 1.51 -13.45
N GLU A 135 -2.34 1.06 -12.81
CA GLU A 135 -2.70 -0.35 -12.69
C GLU A 135 -2.98 -0.94 -14.08
N GLN A 136 -2.38 -2.10 -14.36
CA GLN A 136 -2.43 -2.76 -15.67
C GLN A 136 -2.15 -1.81 -16.85
N THR A 137 -1.13 -0.95 -16.71
CA THR A 137 -0.77 0.05 -17.75
C THR A 137 -1.93 1.03 -18.05
N GLY A 138 -2.74 1.33 -17.03
CA GLY A 138 -3.87 2.25 -17.12
C GLY A 138 -5.19 1.61 -17.55
N ALA A 139 -5.24 0.29 -17.77
CA ALA A 139 -6.47 -0.40 -18.14
C ALA A 139 -7.58 -0.22 -17.08
N VAL A 140 -7.23 -0.19 -15.79
CA VAL A 140 -8.21 0.05 -14.72
C VAL A 140 -8.84 1.43 -14.84
N PHE A 141 -8.05 2.47 -15.07
CA PHE A 141 -8.58 3.82 -15.30
C PHE A 141 -9.49 3.86 -16.54
N LEU A 142 -9.03 3.27 -17.65
CA LEU A 142 -9.77 3.24 -18.92
C LEU A 142 -11.01 2.34 -18.91
N SER A 143 -11.16 1.46 -17.91
CA SER A 143 -12.36 0.64 -17.75
C SER A 143 -13.60 1.46 -17.36
N PHE A 144 -13.42 2.69 -16.86
CA PHE A 144 -14.49 3.54 -16.30
C PHE A 144 -15.38 2.80 -15.28
N ASN A 145 -14.84 1.79 -14.59
CA ASN A 145 -15.55 1.01 -13.60
C ASN A 145 -15.27 1.55 -12.19
N PRO A 146 -16.22 2.27 -11.55
CA PRO A 146 -15.99 2.88 -10.24
C PRO A 146 -15.77 1.84 -9.14
N VAL A 147 -16.27 0.61 -9.30
CA VAL A 147 -16.02 -0.47 -8.33
C VAL A 147 -14.57 -0.94 -8.42
N ALA A 148 -14.03 -1.06 -9.64
CA ALA A 148 -12.60 -1.36 -9.85
C ALA A 148 -11.70 -0.21 -9.36
N TRP A 149 -12.13 1.03 -9.52
CA TRP A 149 -11.38 2.17 -8.97
C TRP A 149 -11.38 2.14 -7.45
N LEU A 150 -12.53 1.86 -6.83
CA LEU A 150 -12.63 1.71 -5.38
C LEU A 150 -11.78 0.55 -4.89
N TYR A 151 -11.75 -0.58 -5.61
CA TYR A 151 -10.83 -1.71 -5.35
C TYR A 151 -9.41 -1.21 -5.20
N VAL A 152 -8.89 -0.62 -6.26
CA VAL A 152 -7.48 -0.27 -6.37
C VAL A 152 -7.14 0.80 -5.35
N LEU A 153 -8.02 1.79 -5.15
CA LEU A 153 -7.88 2.79 -4.12
C LEU A 153 -7.76 2.16 -2.73
N LEU A 154 -8.68 1.27 -2.36
CA LEU A 154 -8.71 0.67 -1.02
C LEU A 154 -7.53 -0.26 -0.80
N VAL A 155 -7.15 -1.08 -1.78
CA VAL A 155 -6.01 -2.00 -1.66
C VAL A 155 -4.69 -1.23 -1.59
N TYR A 156 -4.39 -0.46 -2.63
CA TYR A 156 -3.09 0.17 -2.78
C TYR A 156 -2.91 1.40 -1.87
N GLY A 157 -4.00 2.10 -1.55
CA GLY A 157 -3.97 3.15 -0.53
C GLY A 157 -3.69 2.57 0.86
N SER A 158 -4.28 1.42 1.21
CA SER A 158 -4.16 0.85 2.55
C SER A 158 -2.76 0.38 2.88
N TYR A 159 -2.13 -0.45 2.04
CA TYR A 159 -0.83 -1.01 2.40
C TYR A 159 0.25 0.07 2.53
N LYS A 160 0.15 1.16 1.76
CA LYS A 160 1.04 2.34 1.86
C LYS A 160 0.74 3.18 3.10
N ALA A 161 -0.52 3.31 3.49
CA ALA A 161 -0.92 4.08 4.67
C ALA A 161 -0.59 3.38 5.99
N ILE A 162 -0.63 2.05 6.04
CA ILE A 162 -0.32 1.24 7.24
C ILE A 162 1.03 1.59 7.88
N PRO A 163 2.18 1.61 7.18
CA PRO A 163 3.47 1.95 7.80
C PRO A 163 3.52 3.40 8.29
N VAL A 164 2.83 4.34 7.63
CA VAL A 164 2.73 5.74 8.09
C VAL A 164 1.92 5.83 9.37
N LEU A 165 0.83 5.08 9.46
CA LEU A 165 -0.03 5.04 10.63
C LEU A 165 0.63 4.34 11.82
N ALA A 166 1.32 3.21 11.59
CA ALA A 166 1.93 2.39 12.63
C ALA A 166 3.30 2.91 13.10
N ALA A 167 4.10 3.49 12.17
CA ALA A 167 5.49 3.81 12.41
C ALA A 167 5.91 5.23 11.97
N GLY A 168 4.99 6.03 11.42
CA GLY A 168 5.30 7.37 10.89
C GLY A 168 5.67 8.40 11.95
N ASP A 169 5.28 8.17 13.22
CA ASP A 169 5.66 9.04 14.33
C ASP A 169 7.17 8.93 14.65
N CYS A 170 7.80 7.78 14.44
CA CYS A 170 9.27 7.65 14.57
C CYS A 170 10.03 8.38 13.47
N LEU A 171 9.36 8.64 12.35
CA LEU A 171 9.95 9.38 11.24
C LEU A 171 9.81 10.89 11.44
N ARG A 172 9.04 11.39 12.42
CA ARG A 172 8.98 12.85 12.63
C ARG A 172 10.33 13.35 13.16
N LYS A 173 11.10 13.97 12.29
CA LYS A 173 12.15 14.91 12.70
C LYS A 173 11.49 16.12 13.39
N ARG A 174 12.22 16.78 14.31
CA ARG A 174 11.76 18.00 15.02
C ARG A 174 11.31 19.15 14.09
N ARG A 175 11.71 19.17 12.82
CA ARG A 175 11.23 20.12 11.79
C ARG A 175 10.97 19.40 10.47
N ARG A 176 9.74 18.92 10.25
CA ARG A 176 9.29 18.56 8.89
C ARG A 176 8.95 19.84 8.13
N LYS A 177 9.18 19.83 6.81
CA LYS A 177 8.76 20.94 5.94
C LYS A 177 7.25 20.88 5.77
N GLN A 178 6.55 21.92 6.22
CA GLN A 178 5.14 22.09 5.92
C GLN A 178 4.99 22.51 4.46
N ILE A 179 4.21 21.73 3.70
CA ILE A 179 3.93 22.01 2.30
C ILE A 179 2.43 22.11 2.07
N GLY A 180 2.01 23.04 1.21
CA GLY A 180 0.60 23.21 0.86
C GLY A 180 0.05 21.99 0.09
N THR A 181 -1.27 21.79 0.13
CA THR A 181 -1.95 20.63 -0.45
C THR A 181 -1.60 20.37 -1.91
N GLY A 182 -1.55 21.40 -2.77
CA GLY A 182 -1.16 21.23 -4.17
C GLY A 182 0.26 20.69 -4.35
N LYS A 183 1.21 21.15 -3.51
CA LYS A 183 2.58 20.63 -3.50
C LYS A 183 2.64 19.19 -2.96
N LYS A 184 1.82 18.84 -1.97
CA LYS A 184 1.69 17.44 -1.49
C LYS A 184 1.24 16.52 -2.62
N LEU A 185 0.23 16.92 -3.38
CA LEU A 185 -0.28 16.12 -4.50
C LEU A 185 0.79 15.96 -5.59
N ALA A 186 1.40 17.06 -6.04
CA ALA A 186 2.41 17.03 -7.10
C ALA A 186 3.65 16.20 -6.70
N LEU A 187 4.18 16.44 -5.49
CA LEU A 187 5.35 15.72 -5.01
C LEU A 187 5.01 14.25 -4.73
N GLY A 188 3.83 13.95 -4.17
CA GLY A 188 3.36 12.59 -3.95
C GLY A 188 3.21 11.80 -5.25
N ALA A 189 2.64 12.41 -6.30
CA ALA A 189 2.57 11.80 -7.63
C ALA A 189 3.97 11.55 -8.23
N LEU A 190 4.91 12.48 -8.04
CA LEU A 190 6.29 12.29 -8.46
C LEU A 190 6.97 11.13 -7.71
N ILE A 191 6.73 11.01 -6.40
CA ILE A 191 7.21 9.90 -5.57
C ILE A 191 6.71 8.55 -6.12
N GLU A 192 5.42 8.47 -6.45
CA GLU A 192 4.82 7.27 -7.03
C GLU A 192 5.43 6.93 -8.40
N ALA A 193 5.61 7.92 -9.27
CA ALA A 193 6.23 7.72 -10.58
C ALA A 193 7.68 7.23 -10.47
N LEU A 194 8.48 7.84 -9.58
CA LEU A 194 9.85 7.40 -9.31
C LEU A 194 9.87 5.98 -8.75
N ALA A 195 9.00 5.67 -7.79
CA ALA A 195 8.91 4.33 -7.20
C ALA A 195 8.56 3.28 -8.27
N PHE A 196 7.63 3.60 -9.17
CA PHE A 196 7.24 2.71 -10.26
C PHE A 196 8.39 2.45 -11.24
N VAL A 197 9.14 3.48 -11.64
CA VAL A 197 10.32 3.31 -12.50
C VAL A 197 11.39 2.47 -11.81
N SER A 198 11.67 2.73 -10.54
CA SER A 198 12.62 1.94 -9.75
C SER A 198 12.17 0.49 -9.57
N ALA A 199 10.87 0.26 -9.38
CA ALA A 199 10.29 -1.08 -9.29
C ALA A 199 10.49 -1.86 -10.59
N GLY A 200 10.25 -1.23 -11.75
CA GLY A 200 10.53 -1.83 -13.06
C GLY A 200 12.01 -2.20 -13.22
N GLY A 201 12.92 -1.32 -12.82
CA GLY A 201 14.36 -1.59 -12.84
C GLY A 201 14.77 -2.76 -11.93
N LEU A 202 14.27 -2.79 -10.69
CA LEU A 202 14.55 -3.88 -9.74
C LEU A 202 13.95 -5.21 -10.21
N LEU A 203 12.72 -5.20 -10.75
CA LEU A 203 12.10 -6.39 -11.31
C LEU A 203 12.93 -6.97 -12.47
N TRP A 204 13.44 -6.12 -13.36
CA TRP A 204 14.32 -6.56 -14.44
C TRP A 204 15.59 -7.25 -13.92
N ILE A 205 16.22 -6.67 -12.88
CA ILE A 205 17.40 -7.26 -12.22
C ILE A 205 17.05 -8.60 -11.57
N PHE A 206 15.96 -8.67 -10.81
CA PHE A 206 15.56 -9.87 -10.06
C PHE A 206 15.17 -11.01 -11.01
N ARG A 207 14.51 -10.71 -12.13
CA ARG A 207 14.20 -11.71 -13.16
C ARG A 207 15.46 -12.27 -13.81
N ARG A 208 16.44 -11.42 -14.13
CA ARG A 208 17.75 -11.84 -14.67
C ARG A 208 18.52 -12.73 -13.71
N ILE A 209 18.57 -12.37 -12.43
CA ILE A 209 19.32 -13.11 -11.41
C ILE A 209 18.61 -14.43 -11.04
N GLY A 210 17.28 -14.41 -10.94
CA GLY A 210 16.49 -15.57 -10.55
C GLY A 210 16.22 -16.58 -11.67
N GLY A 211 16.64 -16.30 -12.92
CA GLY A 211 16.31 -17.15 -14.06
C GLY A 211 14.81 -17.18 -14.39
N LEU A 212 14.09 -16.09 -14.09
CA LEU A 212 12.64 -15.96 -14.27
C LEU A 212 12.27 -15.14 -15.52
N GLY A 213 13.18 -15.05 -16.50
CA GLY A 213 13.09 -14.18 -17.68
C GLY A 213 13.02 -14.94 -18.98
#